data_AF-A0AAX2EPH4-F1
#
_entry.id   AF-A0AAX2EPH4-F1
#
_cell.length_a   1.000
_cell.length_b   1.000
_cell.length_c   1.000
_cell.angle_alpha   90.00
_cell.angle_beta   90.00
_cell.angle_gamma   90.00
#
_symmetry.space_group_name_H-M   'P 1'
#
loop_
_entity.id
_entity.type
_entity.pdbx_description
1 polymer ?
#
loop_
_entity_poly.entity_id
_entity_poly.type
_entity_poly.pdbx_seq_one_letter_code
_entity_poly.pdbx_strand_id
1 'polypeptide(L)' 'MKTPIAVPVLAITTLLAGCTPRIEVAAPKEPITINMNVKIEHEIHIKVDKDVETLLKSRSDLF' A
#
# COMPACT_ATOMS: atom_id res chain seq x y z
N MET A 1 20.37 -56.46 -14.87
CA MET A 1 21.37 -55.52 -15.45
C MET A 1 20.68 -54.21 -15.84
N LYS A 2 20.29 -53.34 -14.88
CA LYS A 2 19.70 -52.00 -15.16
C LYS A 2 19.93 -50.95 -14.06
N THR A 3 20.78 -51.20 -13.06
CA THR A 3 20.94 -50.34 -11.88
C THR A 3 22.14 -49.36 -11.84
N PRO A 4 23.06 -49.22 -12.84
CA PRO A 4 24.24 -48.36 -12.65
C PRO A 4 23.96 -46.85 -12.86
N ILE A 5 22.83 -46.46 -13.44
CA ILE A 5 22.50 -45.05 -13.76
C ILE A 5 21.67 -44.38 -12.64
N ALA A 6 21.02 -45.15 -11.76
CA ALA A 6 20.09 -44.60 -10.76
C ALA A 6 20.81 -43.86 -9.61
N VAL A 7 22.04 -44.25 -9.27
CA VAL A 7 22.82 -43.67 -8.17
C VAL A 7 23.31 -42.24 -8.44
N PRO A 8 23.92 -41.92 -9.61
CA PRO A 8 24.37 -40.54 -9.87
C PRO A 8 23.21 -39.56 -10.09
N VAL A 9 22.07 -40.02 -10.62
CA VAL A 9 20.88 -39.17 -10.82
C VAL A 9 20.27 -38.74 -9.48
N LEU A 10 20.19 -39.66 -8.51
CA LEU A 10 19.66 -39.35 -7.19
C LEU A 10 20.55 -38.35 -6.42
N ALA A 11 21.87 -38.45 -6.57
CA ALA A 11 22.83 -37.52 -5.96
C ALA A 11 22.73 -36.09 -6.53
N ILE A 12 22.40 -35.93 -7.81
CA ILE A 12 22.23 -34.60 -8.42
C ILE A 12 20.94 -33.95 -7.94
N THR A 13 19.86 -34.72 -7.78
CA THR A 13 18.57 -34.17 -7.32
C THR A 13 18.59 -33.64 -5.88
N THR A 14 19.43 -34.20 -5.01
CA THR A 14 19.56 -33.72 -3.62
C THR A 14 20.38 -32.43 -3.51
N LEU A 15 21.31 -32.19 -4.44
CA LEU A 15 22.10 -30.95 -4.51
C LEU A 15 21.26 -29.74 -4.95
N LEU A 16 20.23 -29.94 -5.78
CA LEU A 16 19.35 -28.85 -6.23
C LEU A 16 18.23 -28.50 -5.21
N ALA A 17 17.96 -29.36 -4.23
CA ALA A 17 16.91 -29.13 -3.22
C ALA A 17 17.32 -28.15 -2.10
N GLY A 18 18.58 -27.72 -2.05
CA GLY A 18 19.12 -26.86 -0.99
C GLY A 18 18.99 -25.35 -1.23
N CYS A 19 18.51 -24.91 -2.39
CA CYS A 19 18.34 -23.48 -2.66
C CYS A 19 17.04 -22.96 -2.05
N THR A 20 17.11 -22.48 -0.81
CA THR A 20 16.06 -21.66 -0.21
C THR A 20 16.37 -20.18 -0.49
N PRO A 21 15.68 -19.52 -1.45
CA PRO A 21 15.90 -18.11 -1.70
C PRO A 21 15.44 -17.34 -0.46
N ARG A 22 16.40 -16.77 0.28
CA ARG A 22 16.13 -15.92 1.42
C ARG A 22 15.67 -14.55 0.90
N ILE A 23 14.36 -14.34 0.91
CA ILE A 23 13.76 -13.05 0.56
C ILE A 23 13.80 -12.18 1.81
N GLU A 24 14.62 -11.14 1.78
CA GLU A 24 14.64 -10.13 2.83
C GLU A 24 13.86 -8.90 2.35
N VAL A 25 12.83 -8.53 3.09
CA VAL A 25 12.13 -7.27 2.87
C VAL A 25 12.93 -6.18 3.58
N ALA A 26 13.91 -5.61 2.89
CA ALA A 26 14.63 -4.45 3.38
C ALA A 26 13.79 -3.20 3.09
N ALA A 27 13.30 -2.54 4.14
CA ALA A 27 12.84 -1.17 4.00
C ALA A 27 14.03 -0.30 3.55
N PRO A 28 13.86 0.62 2.58
CA PRO A 28 14.93 1.53 2.17
C PRO A 28 15.52 2.26 3.38
N LYS A 29 16.86 2.32 3.47
CA LYS A 29 17.57 3.06 4.52
C LYS A 29 17.38 4.58 4.39
N GLU A 30 17.08 5.02 3.17
CA GLU A 30 16.90 6.41 2.82
C GLU A 30 15.40 6.73 2.71
N PRO A 31 14.99 7.93 3.17
CA PRO A 31 13.60 8.34 3.09
C PRO A 31 13.14 8.52 1.63
N ILE A 32 11.94 8.05 1.33
CA ILE A 32 11.31 8.24 0.01
C ILE A 32 10.89 9.70 -0.09
N THR A 33 11.51 10.45 -1.01
CA THR A 33 11.14 11.85 -1.26
C THR A 33 9.99 11.91 -2.24
N ILE A 34 8.78 12.21 -1.76
CA ILE A 34 7.59 12.37 -2.60
C ILE A 34 7.37 13.85 -2.85
N ASN A 35 7.86 14.35 -3.98
CA ASN A 35 7.63 15.73 -4.42
C ASN A 35 6.27 15.82 -5.13
N MET A 36 5.25 16.34 -4.44
CA MET A 36 3.92 16.52 -5.02
C MET A 36 3.54 18.00 -5.01
N ASN A 37 3.13 18.52 -6.18
CA ASN A 37 2.48 19.82 -6.28
C ASN A 37 0.96 19.61 -6.19
N VAL A 38 0.41 19.67 -4.98
CA VAL A 38 -1.03 19.49 -4.74
C VAL A 38 -1.68 20.87 -4.61
N LYS A 39 -2.61 21.19 -5.52
CA LYS A 39 -3.51 22.34 -5.37
C LYS A 39 -4.85 21.83 -4.85
N ILE A 40 -5.16 22.11 -3.59
CA ILE A 40 -6.44 21.73 -2.96
C ILE A 40 -7.40 22.89 -3.10
N GLU A 41 -8.34 22.80 -4.03
CA GLU A 41 -9.45 23.75 -4.17
C GLU A 41 -10.68 23.13 -3.46
N HIS A 42 -11.03 23.67 -2.30
CA HIS A 42 -12.25 23.32 -1.58
C HIS A 42 -13.21 24.51 -1.65
N GLU A 43 -14.24 24.40 -2.48
CA GLU A 43 -15.37 25.35 -2.49
C GLU A 43 -16.52 24.73 -1.69
N ILE A 44 -16.77 25.26 -0.49
CA ILE A 44 -17.94 24.86 0.30
C ILE A 44 -19.12 25.74 -0.12
N HIS A 45 -19.91 25.26 -1.08
CA HIS A 45 -21.20 25.85 -1.39
C HIS A 45 -22.24 25.43 -0.36
N ILE A 46 -22.44 26.25 0.69
CA ILE A 46 -23.54 26.06 1.64
C ILE A 46 -24.83 26.57 0.98
N LYS A 47 -25.61 25.68 0.37
CA LYS A 47 -27.00 25.96 0.04
C LYS A 47 -27.82 25.70 1.31
N VAL A 48 -28.23 26.77 1.96
CA VAL A 48 -29.04 26.72 3.19
C VAL A 48 -30.49 26.46 2.79
N ASP A 49 -31.06 25.36 3.27
CA ASP A 49 -32.51 25.12 3.19
C ASP A 49 -33.25 26.19 4.02
N LYS A 50 -34.41 26.65 3.56
CA LYS A 50 -35.16 27.78 4.16
C LYS A 50 -35.41 27.64 5.67
N ASP A 51 -35.55 26.40 6.14
CA ASP A 51 -35.74 26.09 7.56
C ASP A 51 -34.45 26.34 8.37
N VAL A 52 -33.29 26.06 7.77
CA VAL A 52 -31.97 26.33 8.36
C VAL A 52 -31.65 27.83 8.31
N GLU A 53 -32.08 28.56 7.27
CA GLU A 53 -31.93 30.03 7.18
C GLU A 53 -32.68 30.73 8.33
N THR A 54 -33.87 30.22 8.66
CA THR A 54 -34.68 30.74 9.77
C THR A 54 -34.01 30.48 11.12
N LEU A 55 -33.46 29.28 11.33
CA LEU A 55 -32.72 28.94 12.54
C LEU A 55 -31.40 29.73 12.66
N LEU A 56 -30.66 29.91 11.57
CA LEU A 56 -29.45 30.73 11.53
C LEU A 56 -29.73 32.21 11.80
N LYS A 57 -30.85 32.76 11.29
CA LYS A 57 -31.28 34.14 11.61
C LYS A 57 -31.65 34.31 13.08
N SER A 58 -32.23 33.28 13.70
CA SER A 58 -32.61 33.33 15.13
C SER A 58 -31.42 33.22 16.09
N ARG A 59 -30.26 32.76 15.61
CA ARG A 59 -29.03 32.56 16.38
C ARG A 59 -27.83 33.16 15.65
N SER A 60 -27.91 34.46 15.39
CA SER A 60 -26.90 35.26 14.66
C SER A 60 -25.59 35.48 15.44
N ASP A 61 -25.49 34.90 16.63
CA ASP A 61 -24.40 34.98 17.60
C ASP A 61 -23.43 33.78 17.53
N LEU A 62 -23.71 32.79 16.68
CA LEU A 62 -22.95 31.54 16.58
C LEU A 62 -21.81 31.55 15.53
N PHE A 63 -21.69 32.61 14.72
CA PHE A 63 -20.64 32.77 13.71
C PHE A 63 -20.22 34.23 13.53
#